data_AF-A0A1V0QDC1-F1
#
_entry.id   AF-A0A1V0QDC1-F1
#
_cell.length_a   1.000
_cell.length_b   1.000
_cell.length_c   1.000
_cell.angle_alpha   90.00
_cell.angle_beta   90.00
_cell.angle_gamma   90.00
#
_symmetry.space_group_name_H-M   'P 1'
#
loop_
_entity.id
_entity.type
_entity.pdbx_description
1 polymer ?
#
loop_
_entity_poly.entity_id
_entity_poly.type
_entity_poly.pdbx_seq_one_letter_code
_entity_poly.pdbx_strand_id
1 'polypeptide(L)' 'MGICYEGGLNEEGRPADTRTQAQRFALLDLLTILKHQYPEAQIIGHYQLSASIHKACPCFDAQKEYFTI' A
#
# COMPACT_ATOMS: atom_id res chain seq x y z
N MET A 1 3.55 -5.03 -10.38
CA MET A 1 4.02 -5.86 -9.24
C MET A 1 3.00 -5.76 -8.14
N GLY A 2 2.69 -6.85 -7.43
CA GLY A 2 1.84 -6.82 -6.24
C GLY A 2 2.71 -6.90 -4.99
N ILE A 3 2.48 -6.00 -4.02
CA ILE A 3 3.17 -5.99 -2.73
C ILE A 3 2.11 -6.14 -1.65
N CYS A 4 2.34 -7.07 -0.72
CA CYS A 4 1.46 -7.31 0.42
C CYS A 4 2.20 -6.96 1.71
N TYR A 5 1.46 -6.46 2.69
CA TYR A 5 1.87 -6.43 4.08
C TYR A 5 0.91 -7.32 4.87
N GLU A 6 1.40 -7.90 5.96
CA GLU A 6 0.58 -8.73 6.85
C GLU A 6 -0.31 -7.86 7.74
N GLY A 7 -1.62 -8.16 7.77
CA GLY A 7 -2.64 -7.43 8.51
C GLY A 7 -3.77 -6.92 7.62
N GLY A 8 -4.37 -5.80 8.01
CA GLY A 8 -5.44 -5.14 7.25
C GLY A 8 -6.82 -5.26 7.87
N LEU A 9 -6.96 -5.96 9.00
CA LEU A 9 -8.21 -6.11 9.77
C LEU A 9 -7.96 -5.78 11.25
N ASN A 10 -8.89 -5.08 11.88
CA ASN A 10 -8.88 -4.84 13.32
C ASN A 10 -9.44 -6.04 14.12
N GLU A 11 -9.54 -5.91 15.45
CA GLU A 11 -10.01 -6.98 16.35
C GLU A 11 -11.44 -7.48 16.05
N GLU A 12 -12.30 -6.65 15.44
CA GLU A 12 -13.64 -7.07 15.02
C GLU A 12 -13.71 -7.53 13.56
N GLY A 13 -12.57 -7.75 12.91
CA GLY A 13 -12.49 -8.20 11.53
C GLY A 13 -12.87 -7.14 10.50
N ARG A 14 -12.85 -5.85 10.88
CA ARG A 14 -13.16 -4.72 9.99
C ARG A 14 -11.88 -4.20 9.32
N PRO A 15 -11.93 -3.76 8.04
CA PRO A 15 -10.75 -3.21 7.38
C PRO A 15 -10.13 -2.05 8.14
N ALA A 16 -8.83 -2.12 8.40
CA ALA A 16 -8.06 -1.09 9.09
C ALA A 16 -6.59 -1.14 8.65
N ASP A 17 -5.91 0.01 8.63
CA ASP A 17 -4.45 0.04 8.50
C ASP A 17 -3.82 -0.45 9.81
N THR A 18 -3.38 -1.70 9.82
CA THR A 18 -2.73 -2.32 10.98
C THR A 18 -1.23 -2.51 10.78
N ARG A 19 -0.62 -1.78 9.84
CA ARG A 19 0.82 -1.89 9.59
C ARG A 19 1.60 -1.51 10.83
N THR A 20 2.52 -2.37 11.22
CA THR A 20 3.51 -2.05 12.24
C THR A 20 4.48 -0.99 11.72
N GLN A 21 5.13 -0.26 12.63
CA GLN A 21 6.15 0.72 12.25
C GLN A 21 7.27 0.09 11.40
N ALA A 22 7.68 -1.14 11.74
CA ALA A 22 8.69 -1.89 10.97
C ALA A 22 8.23 -2.18 9.54
N GLN A 23 6.97 -2.59 9.34
CA GLN A 23 6.41 -2.80 8.00
C GLN A 23 6.33 -1.49 7.21
N ARG A 24 5.99 -0.36 7.84
CA ARG A 24 5.96 0.95 7.17
C ARG A 24 7.34 1.35 6.65
N PHE A 25 8.38 1.17 7.46
CA PHE A 25 9.76 1.44 7.04
C PHE A 25 10.21 0.49 5.93
N ALA A 26 9.98 -0.82 6.07
CA ALA A 26 10.35 -1.79 5.04
C ALA A 26 9.64 -1.51 3.70
N LEU A 27 8.36 -1.09 3.74
CA LEU A 27 7.63 -0.68 2.55
C LEU A 27 8.23 0.57 1.92
N LEU A 28 8.56 1.59 2.70
CA LEU A 28 9.18 2.82 2.20
C LEU A 28 10.51 2.54 1.49
N ASP A 29 11.37 1.72 2.10
CA ASP A 29 12.66 1.34 1.52
C ASP A 29 12.46 0.57 0.20
N LEU A 30 11.60 -0.46 0.21
CA LEU A 30 11.31 -1.27 -0.97
C LEU A 30 10.73 -0.42 -2.11
N LEU A 31 9.73 0.41 -1.81
CA LEU A 31 9.09 1.26 -2.81
C LEU A 31 10.05 2.28 -3.40
N THR A 32 10.96 2.84 -2.60
CA THR A 32 12.01 3.75 -3.07
C THR A 32 12.95 3.06 -4.05
N ILE A 33 13.40 1.84 -3.72
CA ILE A 33 14.26 1.04 -4.61
C ILE A 33 13.52 0.74 -5.93
N LEU A 34 12.26 0.31 -5.84
CA LEU A 34 11.47 -0.02 -7.02
C LEU A 34 11.18 1.21 -7.89
N LYS A 35 10.91 2.37 -7.29
CA LYS A 35 10.69 3.62 -8.04
C LYS A 35 11.96 4.06 -8.75
N HIS A 36 13.13 3.87 -8.15
CA HIS A 36 14.41 4.13 -8.80
C HIS A 36 14.65 3.18 -9.99
N GLN A 37 14.32 1.90 -9.85
CA GLN A 37 14.45 0.91 -10.92
C GLN A 37 13.41 1.08 -12.04
N TYR A 38 12.21 1.59 -11.70
CA TYR A 38 11.09 1.79 -12.59
C TYR A 38 10.52 3.22 -12.42
N PRO A 39 11.18 4.26 -12.96
CA PRO A 39 10.82 5.66 -12.71
C PRO A 39 9.37 6.02 -13.06
N GLU A 40 8.84 5.42 -14.12
CA GLU A 40 7.46 5.65 -14.59
C GLU A 40 6.41 4.84 -13.83
N ALA A 41 6.81 3.92 -12.94
CA ALA A 41 5.87 3.09 -12.20
C ALA A 41 5.04 3.94 -11.23
N GLN A 42 3.73 3.67 -11.18
CA GLN A 42 2.82 4.28 -10.23
C GLN A 42 2.73 3.43 -8.97
N ILE A 43 2.75 4.08 -7.79
CA ILE A 43 2.50 3.44 -6.51
C ILE A 43 1.04 3.72 -6.15
N ILE A 44 0.22 2.68 -6.22
CA ILE A 44 -1.22 2.75 -5.95
C ILE A 44 -1.66 1.53 -5.14
N GLY A 45 -2.71 1.74 -4.35
CA GLY A 45 -3.40 0.70 -3.60
C GLY A 45 -4.28 -0.15 -4.51
N HIS A 46 -4.58 -1.37 -4.09
CA HIS A 46 -5.38 -2.30 -4.89
C HIS A 46 -6.77 -1.74 -5.22
N TYR A 47 -7.45 -1.09 -4.27
CA TYR A 47 -8.74 -0.45 -4.53
C TYR A 47 -8.67 0.72 -5.53
N GLN A 48 -7.48 1.28 -5.75
CA GLN A 48 -7.26 2.42 -6.64
C GLN A 48 -7.04 1.99 -8.10
N LEU A 49 -6.91 0.68 -8.39
CA LEU A 49 -6.65 0.17 -9.73
C LEU A 49 -7.82 0.37 -10.71
N SER A 50 -9.05 0.29 -10.23
CA SER A 50 -10.24 0.56 -11.04
C SER A 50 -11.46 0.86 -10.19
N ALA A 51 -12.42 1.59 -10.76
CA ALA A 51 -13.71 1.89 -10.12
C ALA A 51 -14.56 0.63 -9.81
N SER A 52 -14.25 -0.50 -10.44
CA SER A 52 -14.93 -1.78 -10.22
C SER A 52 -14.41 -2.57 -9.01
N ILE A 53 -13.32 -2.11 -8.36
CA ILE A 53 -12.77 -2.77 -7.18
C ILE A 53 -13.35 -2.12 -5.92
N HIS A 54 -14.28 -2.82 -5.28
CA HIS A 54 -14.93 -2.38 -4.05
C HIS A 54 -14.26 -2.93 -2.77
N LYS A 55 -13.02 -3.42 -2.87
CA LYS A 55 -12.25 -3.92 -1.73
C LYS A 55 -11.60 -2.75 -0.99
N ALA A 56 -11.39 -2.89 0.32
CA ALA A 56 -10.69 -1.87 1.11
C ALA A 56 -9.15 -1.93 0.97
N CYS A 57 -8.59 -3.03 0.45
CA CYS A 57 -7.15 -3.25 0.33
C CYS A 57 -6.45 -2.10 -0.42
N PRO A 58 -5.39 -1.46 0.14
CA PRO A 58 -4.56 -1.92 1.25
C PRO A 58 -4.96 -1.36 2.63
N CYS A 59 -6.20 -0.94 2.80
CA CYS A 59 -6.78 -0.36 4.02
C CYS A 59 -6.26 1.04 4.40
N PHE A 60 -5.52 1.68 3.49
CA PHE A 60 -5.10 3.08 3.55
C PHE A 60 -4.95 3.63 2.11
N ASP A 61 -4.85 4.96 1.98
CA ASP A 61 -4.61 5.62 0.70
C ASP A 61 -3.12 5.61 0.34
N ALA A 62 -2.71 4.61 -0.43
CA ALA A 62 -1.31 4.43 -0.82
C ALA A 62 -0.81 5.51 -1.79
N GLN A 63 -1.67 5.94 -2.72
CA GLN A 63 -1.30 7.02 -3.66
C GLN A 63 -0.99 8.32 -2.91
N LYS A 64 -1.81 8.68 -1.92
CA LYS A 64 -1.57 9.86 -1.08
C LYS A 64 -0.34 9.69 -0.20
N GLU A 65 -0.18 8.53 0.44
CA GLU A 65 0.93 8.30 1.38
C GLU A 65 2.30 8.32 0.69
N TYR A 66 2.39 7.80 -0.54
CA TYR A 66 3.64 7.63 -1.26
C TYR A 66 3.83 8.59 -2.44
N PHE A 67 3.05 9.67 -2.50
CA PHE A 67 3.10 10.64 -3.60
C PHE A 67 4.49 11.28 -3.80
N THR A 68 5.30 11.35 -2.75
CA THR A 68 6.64 11.96 -2.78
C THR A 68 7.76 10.99 -3.13
N ILE A 69 7.46 9.69 -3.28
CA ILE A 69 8.41 8.68 -3.77
C ILE A 69 8.47 8.74 -5.29
#